data_AF-A0A962BZV9-F1
#
_entry.id   AF-A0A962BZV9-F1
#
_cell.length_a   1.000
_cell.length_b   1.000
_cell.length_c   1.000
_cell.angle_alpha   90.00
_cell.angle_beta   90.00
_cell.angle_gamma   90.00
#
_symmetry.space_group_name_H-M   'P 1'
#
loop_
_entity.id
_entity.type
_entity.pdbx_description
1 polymer ?
#
loop_
_entity_poly.entity_id
_entity_poly.type
_entity_poly.pdbx_seq_one_letter_code
_entity_poly.pdbx_strand_id
1 'polypeptide(L)'
;KLAIGTLESEAEMAKRKLLANLRRDLMHAELETALPIARQAQAAWKALPRASRSNEDALWEELRGLIDPWFKQADAQQREQHANQHEQQQQAQAIVAELEQLASADATTLAQADTRLAQIATRWRALGEQARASAVKPEPRSNERVRAPRKPVPHGLDERAYDRALERVQAARARQQQHAAQRELQQLLAVRDLCDRRDAMAADTPEAAQLAHDLDRLDLAADARAAIASRAQTSNSSASDIDAQAQKLVVLAELAVGLESPEHARGLRRQLQIERLSAHLSGSGAGADEIRSLLLHSLALPPATTDLHDDLRARWQRVIETHTH
;
A
#
# COMPACT_ATOMS: atom_id res chain seq x y z
N LYS A 1 -19.96 58.68 57.46
CA LYS A 1 -18.53 58.53 57.06
C LYS A 1 -17.85 57.35 57.75
N LEU A 2 -18.03 57.14 59.07
CA LEU A 2 -17.45 55.99 59.80
C LEU A 2 -17.91 54.62 59.27
N ALA A 3 -19.20 54.44 58.96
CA ALA A 3 -19.74 53.16 58.48
C ALA A 3 -19.32 52.76 57.05
N ILE A 4 -18.91 53.71 56.21
CA ILE A 4 -18.43 53.44 54.85
C ILE A 4 -16.99 52.95 54.90
N GLY A 5 -16.15 53.55 55.75
CA GLY A 5 -14.77 53.12 55.96
C GLY A 5 -14.65 51.73 56.58
N THR A 6 -15.59 51.31 57.42
CA THR A 6 -15.61 49.94 57.99
C THR A 6 -15.95 48.90 56.92
N LEU A 7 -16.93 49.17 56.04
CA LEU A 7 -17.31 48.27 54.95
C LEU A 7 -16.21 48.14 53.88
N GLU A 8 -15.52 49.24 53.56
CA GLU A 8 -14.36 49.23 52.65
C GLU A 8 -13.18 48.43 53.24
N SER A 9 -12.94 48.55 54.55
CA SER A 9 -11.90 47.79 55.27
C SER A 9 -12.21 46.30 55.35
N GLU A 10 -13.47 45.92 55.58
CA GLU A 10 -13.92 44.52 55.58
C GLU A 10 -13.78 43.88 54.19
N ALA A 11 -14.15 44.62 53.13
CA ALA A 11 -13.98 44.20 51.74
C ALA A 11 -12.50 43.97 51.38
N GLU A 12 -11.63 44.88 51.80
CA GLU A 12 -10.18 44.75 51.61
C GLU A 12 -9.59 43.54 52.34
N MET A 13 -9.99 43.32 53.60
CA MET A 13 -9.55 42.16 54.39
C MET A 13 -10.00 40.83 53.75
N ALA A 14 -11.22 40.76 53.23
CA ALA A 14 -11.73 39.57 52.56
C ALA A 14 -10.93 39.24 51.27
N LYS A 15 -10.58 40.25 50.48
CA LYS A 15 -9.76 40.08 49.26
C LYS A 15 -8.32 39.69 49.56
N ARG A 16 -7.71 40.28 50.58
CA ARG A 16 -6.38 39.86 51.06
C ARG A 16 -6.37 38.41 51.55
N LYS A 17 -7.42 37.97 52.25
CA LYS A 17 -7.59 36.58 52.67
C LYS A 17 -7.71 35.63 51.47
N LEU A 18 -8.48 36.01 50.44
CA LEU A 18 -8.58 35.24 49.20
C LEU A 18 -7.21 35.07 48.54
N LEU A 19 -6.41 36.14 48.44
CA LEU A 19 -5.07 36.10 47.86
C LEU A 19 -4.10 35.23 48.67
N ALA A 20 -4.16 35.30 50.00
CA ALA A 20 -3.32 34.45 50.86
C ALA A 20 -3.65 32.96 50.71
N ASN A 21 -4.94 32.62 50.63
CA ASN A 21 -5.39 31.25 50.37
C ASN A 21 -4.95 30.80 48.97
N LEU A 22 -5.16 31.64 47.95
CA LEU A 22 -4.77 31.35 46.57
C LEU A 22 -3.26 31.06 46.45
N ARG A 23 -2.41 31.85 47.13
CA ARG A 23 -0.95 31.59 47.18
C ARG A 23 -0.63 30.23 47.76
N ARG A 24 -1.30 29.86 48.87
CA ARG A 24 -1.09 28.58 49.54
C ARG A 24 -1.53 27.43 48.64
N ASP A 25 -2.69 27.56 48.00
CA ASP A 25 -3.25 26.50 47.17
C ASP A 25 -2.46 26.32 45.87
N LEU A 26 -1.89 27.40 45.31
CA LEU A 26 -1.05 27.34 44.12
C LEU A 26 0.41 26.93 44.40
N MET A 27 0.89 26.96 45.64
CA MET A 27 2.31 26.73 45.97
C MET A 27 2.83 25.34 45.54
N HIS A 28 1.94 24.36 45.49
CA HIS A 28 2.24 22.98 45.09
C HIS A 28 1.25 22.44 44.04
N ALA A 29 0.47 23.33 43.41
CA ALA A 29 -0.48 22.92 42.39
C ALA A 29 0.24 22.59 41.09
N GLU A 30 -0.19 21.51 40.45
CA GLU A 30 0.15 21.22 39.05
C GLU A 30 -0.83 21.95 38.13
N LEU A 31 -0.49 22.11 36.85
CA LEU A 31 -1.29 22.91 35.91
C LEU A 31 -2.78 22.47 35.87
N GLU A 32 -3.04 21.16 35.91
CA GLU A 32 -4.40 20.60 35.88
C GLU A 32 -5.24 21.01 37.10
N THR A 33 -4.61 21.19 38.26
CA THR A 33 -5.26 21.59 39.51
C THR A 33 -5.23 23.11 39.72
N ALA A 34 -4.19 23.79 39.23
CA ALA A 34 -4.03 25.24 39.30
C ALA A 34 -5.09 25.99 38.48
N LEU A 35 -5.47 25.49 37.30
CA LEU A 35 -6.48 26.12 36.44
C LEU A 35 -7.88 26.20 37.07
N PRO A 36 -8.47 25.12 37.63
CA PRO A 36 -9.75 25.22 38.32
C PRO A 36 -9.67 26.09 39.59
N ILE A 37 -8.57 26.04 40.34
CA ILE A 37 -8.33 26.92 41.50
C ILE A 37 -8.30 28.41 41.06
N ALA A 38 -7.59 28.72 39.98
CA ALA A 38 -7.55 30.05 39.39
C ALA A 38 -8.93 30.54 38.93
N ARG A 39 -9.73 29.68 38.27
CA ARG A 39 -11.11 30.02 37.87
C ARG A 39 -12.03 30.24 39.08
N GLN A 40 -11.93 29.41 40.11
CA GLN A 40 -12.68 29.57 41.36
C GLN A 40 -12.29 30.86 42.08
N ALA A 41 -11.01 31.21 42.13
CA ALA A 41 -10.55 32.46 42.72
C ALA A 41 -11.04 33.69 41.95
N GLN A 42 -11.07 33.66 40.62
CA GLN A 42 -11.69 34.72 39.81
C GLN A 42 -13.20 34.84 40.06
N ALA A 43 -13.91 33.73 40.26
CA ALA A 43 -15.33 33.73 40.61
C ALA A 43 -15.58 34.29 42.02
N ALA A 44 -14.79 33.85 43.00
CA ALA A 44 -14.84 34.35 44.38
C ALA A 44 -14.53 35.84 44.46
N TRP A 45 -13.53 36.31 43.69
CA TRP A 45 -13.19 37.73 43.59
C TRP A 45 -14.36 38.59 43.13
N LYS A 46 -15.10 38.15 42.09
CA LYS A 46 -16.27 38.86 41.56
C LYS A 46 -17.45 38.92 42.54
N ALA A 47 -17.53 37.96 43.47
CA ALA A 47 -18.59 37.91 44.47
C ALA A 47 -18.30 38.78 45.70
N LEU A 48 -17.04 39.19 45.92
CA LEU A 48 -16.66 40.02 47.06
C LEU A 48 -17.05 41.50 46.87
N PRO A 49 -17.44 42.21 47.94
CA PRO A 49 -17.72 43.64 47.87
C PRO A 49 -16.48 44.44 47.44
N ARG A 50 -16.73 45.63 46.86
CA ARG A 50 -15.67 46.48 46.30
C ARG A 50 -14.96 47.25 47.41
N ALA A 51 -13.63 47.26 47.41
CA ALA A 51 -12.84 48.08 48.33
C ALA A 51 -12.66 49.49 47.76
N SER A 52 -11.90 50.34 48.45
CA SER A 52 -11.49 51.65 47.91
C SER A 52 -10.77 51.47 46.57
N ARG A 53 -10.95 52.42 45.64
CA ARG A 53 -10.44 52.29 44.26
C ARG A 53 -8.93 52.00 44.19
N SER A 54 -8.13 52.67 45.02
CA SER A 54 -6.67 52.48 45.05
C SER A 54 -6.26 51.09 45.56
N ASN A 55 -6.96 50.57 46.57
CA ASN A 55 -6.65 49.25 47.13
C ASN A 55 -7.19 48.13 46.22
N GLU A 56 -8.33 48.36 45.57
CA GLU A 56 -8.92 47.45 44.59
C GLU A 56 -7.98 47.21 43.41
N ASP A 57 -7.42 48.27 42.82
CA ASP A 57 -6.50 48.17 41.68
C ASP A 57 -5.22 47.41 42.07
N ALA A 58 -4.64 47.69 43.24
CA ALA A 58 -3.45 46.99 43.73
C ALA A 58 -3.70 45.50 44.00
N LEU A 59 -4.81 45.16 44.65
CA LEU A 59 -5.16 43.77 44.95
C LEU A 59 -5.56 42.99 43.69
N TRP A 60 -6.13 43.66 42.68
CA TRP A 60 -6.44 43.05 41.39
C TRP A 60 -5.18 42.71 40.60
N GLU A 61 -4.20 43.60 40.57
CA GLU A 61 -2.89 43.32 39.96
C GLU A 61 -2.19 42.15 40.66
N GLU A 62 -2.29 42.06 41.99
CA GLU A 62 -1.77 40.93 42.76
C GLU A 62 -2.48 39.61 42.40
N LEU A 63 -3.82 39.63 42.25
CA LEU A 63 -4.58 38.46 41.81
C LEU A 63 -4.15 38.00 40.41
N ARG A 64 -4.04 38.94 39.46
CA ARG A 64 -3.62 38.64 38.09
C ARG A 64 -2.18 38.14 38.03
N GLY A 65 -1.28 38.71 38.84
CA GLY A 65 0.09 38.24 38.95
C GLY A 65 0.20 36.77 39.39
N LEU A 66 -0.75 36.30 40.23
CA LEU A 66 -0.83 34.90 40.66
C LEU A 66 -1.48 33.98 39.62
N ILE A 67 -2.42 34.48 38.83
CA ILE A 67 -3.29 33.67 37.95
C ILE A 67 -2.81 33.65 36.49
N ASP A 68 -2.44 34.79 35.93
CA ASP A 68 -2.07 34.94 34.51
C ASP A 68 -0.93 34.00 34.06
N PRO A 69 0.10 33.68 34.88
CA PRO A 69 1.13 32.71 34.49
C PRO A 69 0.59 31.31 34.16
N TRP A 70 -0.41 30.83 34.90
CA TRP A 70 -1.00 29.50 34.69
C TRP A 70 -1.81 29.42 33.40
N PHE A 71 -2.59 30.45 33.09
CA PHE A 71 -3.30 30.52 31.80
C PHE A 71 -2.33 30.66 30.63
N LYS A 72 -1.27 31.47 30.76
CA LYS A 72 -0.21 31.55 29.74
C LYS A 72 0.48 30.20 29.52
N GLN A 73 0.74 29.46 30.60
CA GLN A 73 1.32 28.11 30.53
C GLN A 73 0.37 27.11 29.86
N ALA A 74 -0.92 27.16 30.17
CA ALA A 74 -1.94 26.33 29.53
C ALA A 74 -2.08 26.64 28.02
N ASP A 75 -2.12 27.92 27.65
CA ASP A 75 -2.17 28.36 26.25
C ASP A 75 -0.90 27.95 25.49
N ALA A 76 0.26 27.97 26.15
CA ALA A 76 1.52 27.49 25.58
C ALA A 76 1.47 25.97 25.33
N GLN A 77 1.07 25.17 26.33
CA GLN A 77 0.92 23.71 26.17
C GLN A 77 -0.11 23.36 25.09
N GLN A 78 -1.23 24.07 25.04
CA GLN A 78 -2.26 23.82 24.03
C GLN A 78 -1.73 24.13 22.62
N ARG A 79 -1.01 25.24 22.45
CA ARG A 79 -0.39 25.59 21.15
C ARG A 79 0.65 24.56 20.73
N GLU A 80 1.47 24.08 21.65
CA GLU A 80 2.46 23.03 21.39
C GLU A 80 1.79 21.72 20.97
N GLN A 81 0.71 21.31 21.65
CA GLN A 81 -0.07 20.14 21.27
C GLN A 81 -0.68 20.28 19.87
N HIS A 82 -1.27 21.44 19.55
CA HIS A 82 -1.83 21.69 18.22
C HIS A 82 -0.76 21.70 17.13
N ALA A 83 0.40 22.31 17.40
CA ALA A 83 1.53 22.32 16.48
C ALA A 83 2.02 20.88 16.20
N ASN A 84 2.22 20.08 17.25
CA ASN A 84 2.64 18.68 17.12
C ASN A 84 1.61 17.84 16.35
N GLN A 85 0.31 18.00 16.63
CA GLN A 85 -0.75 17.30 15.88
C GLN A 85 -0.79 17.72 14.41
N HIS A 86 -0.60 19.01 14.13
CA HIS A 86 -0.57 19.53 12.77
C HIS A 86 0.65 18.99 12.00
N GLU A 87 1.84 18.99 12.60
CA GLU A 87 3.04 18.40 12.02
C GLU A 87 2.86 16.91 11.73
N GLN A 88 2.28 16.15 12.67
CA GLN A 88 1.97 14.74 12.47
C GLN A 88 1.00 14.51 11.29
N GLN A 89 -0.03 15.35 11.16
CA GLN A 89 -0.96 15.28 10.03
C GLN A 89 -0.28 15.59 8.70
N GLN A 90 0.59 16.60 8.66
CA GLN A 90 1.35 16.94 7.45
C GLN A 90 2.30 15.81 7.04
N GLN A 91 2.99 15.18 8.00
CA GLN A 91 3.85 14.03 7.73
C GLN A 91 3.05 12.83 7.21
N ALA A 92 1.85 12.59 7.75
CA ALA A 92 0.94 11.55 7.27
C ALA A 92 0.50 11.79 5.82
N GLN A 93 0.09 13.02 5.51
CA GLN A 93 -0.31 13.42 4.16
C GLN A 93 0.85 13.31 3.18
N ALA A 94 2.06 13.68 3.57
CA ALA A 94 3.25 13.50 2.75
C ALA A 94 3.53 12.03 2.42
N ILE A 95 3.39 11.13 3.41
CA ILE A 95 3.55 9.68 3.19
C ILE A 95 2.49 9.15 2.19
N VAL A 96 1.23 9.55 2.34
CA VAL A 96 0.17 9.15 1.41
C VAL A 96 0.45 9.68 0.00
N ALA A 97 0.88 10.93 -0.13
CA ALA A 97 1.26 11.52 -1.41
C ALA A 97 2.44 10.79 -2.07
N GLU A 98 3.45 10.38 -1.30
CA GLU A 98 4.58 9.58 -1.79
C GLU A 98 4.11 8.21 -2.34
N LEU A 99 3.17 7.54 -1.66
CA LEU A 99 2.56 6.29 -2.16
C LEU A 99 1.75 6.52 -3.44
N GLU A 100 0.97 7.60 -3.52
CA GLU A 100 0.22 7.94 -4.72
C GLU A 100 1.13 8.23 -5.92
N GLN A 101 2.24 8.95 -5.70
CA GLN A 101 3.27 9.18 -6.71
C GLN A 101 3.88 7.86 -7.18
N LEU A 102 4.22 6.97 -6.24
CA LEU A 102 4.77 5.66 -6.57
C LEU A 102 3.79 4.81 -7.38
N ALA A 103 2.49 4.87 -7.10
CA ALA A 103 1.45 4.17 -7.85
C ALA A 103 1.31 4.67 -9.31
N SER A 104 1.72 5.91 -9.57
CA SER A 104 1.75 6.51 -10.92
C SER A 104 3.11 6.44 -11.61
N ALA A 105 4.11 5.85 -10.95
CA ALA A 105 5.47 5.79 -11.47
C ALA A 105 5.59 4.84 -12.67
N ASP A 106 6.69 4.98 -13.41
CA ASP A 106 6.98 4.15 -14.56
C ASP A 106 7.42 2.73 -14.15
N ALA A 107 7.53 1.87 -15.16
CA ALA A 107 7.83 0.47 -14.97
C ALA A 107 9.16 0.22 -14.25
N THR A 108 10.20 1.02 -14.54
CA THR A 108 11.53 0.81 -13.93
C THR A 108 11.52 1.17 -12.45
N THR A 109 10.85 2.25 -12.09
CA THR A 109 10.70 2.69 -10.70
C THR A 109 9.86 1.71 -9.88
N LEU A 110 8.75 1.22 -10.43
CA LEU A 110 7.88 0.26 -9.77
C LEU A 110 8.56 -1.11 -9.54
N ALA A 111 9.46 -1.52 -10.42
CA ALA A 111 10.25 -2.73 -10.25
C ALA A 111 11.23 -2.64 -9.06
N GLN A 112 11.65 -1.43 -8.69
CA GLN A 112 12.57 -1.15 -7.59
C GLN A 112 11.87 -0.56 -6.36
N ALA A 113 10.54 -0.67 -6.29
CA ALA A 113 9.72 -0.02 -5.27
C ALA A 113 9.87 -0.61 -3.85
N ASP A 114 10.41 -1.82 -3.69
CA ASP A 114 10.41 -2.54 -2.41
C ASP A 114 11.16 -1.79 -1.30
N THR A 115 12.33 -1.23 -1.61
CA THR A 115 13.09 -0.43 -0.63
C THR A 115 12.32 0.83 -0.23
N ARG A 116 11.65 1.50 -1.18
CA ARG A 116 10.85 2.70 -0.89
C ARG A 116 9.62 2.36 -0.04
N LEU A 117 8.93 1.28 -0.36
CA LEU A 117 7.78 0.81 0.42
C LEU A 117 8.17 0.43 1.86
N ALA A 118 9.31 -0.24 2.05
CA ALA A 118 9.83 -0.56 3.38
C ALA A 118 10.16 0.69 4.20
N GLN A 119 10.76 1.71 3.57
CA GLN A 119 11.03 3.01 4.20
C GLN A 119 9.75 3.74 4.57
N ILE A 120 8.77 3.80 3.67
CA ILE A 120 7.45 4.39 3.89
C ILE A 120 6.74 3.70 5.06
N ALA A 121 6.70 2.35 5.08
CA ALA A 121 6.07 1.58 6.15
C ALA A 121 6.75 1.80 7.51
N THR A 122 8.06 2.04 7.52
CA THR A 122 8.81 2.36 8.75
C THR A 122 8.47 3.76 9.26
N ARG A 123 8.43 4.76 8.36
CA ARG A 123 8.01 6.13 8.70
C ARG A 123 6.58 6.18 9.23
N TRP A 124 5.66 5.46 8.59
CA TRP A 124 4.26 5.39 9.02
C TRP A 124 4.11 4.77 10.42
N ARG A 125 4.83 3.68 10.71
CA ARG A 125 4.84 3.06 12.05
C ARG A 125 5.40 4.00 13.12
N ALA A 126 6.53 4.65 12.85
CA ALA A 126 7.13 5.61 13.77
C ALA A 126 6.17 6.78 14.06
N LEU A 127 5.46 7.27 13.04
CA LEU A 127 4.45 8.31 13.19
C LEU A 127 3.26 7.84 14.06
N GLY A 128 2.82 6.60 13.88
CA GLY A 128 1.77 5.98 14.70
C GLY A 128 2.19 5.81 16.16
N GLU A 129 3.44 5.47 16.42
CA GLU A 129 4.00 5.40 17.78
C GLU A 129 4.06 6.78 18.45
N GLN A 130 4.50 7.82 17.71
CA GLN A 130 4.52 9.20 18.19
C GLN A 130 3.11 9.73 18.51
N ALA A 131 2.13 9.43 17.65
CA ALA A 131 0.74 9.82 17.87
C ALA A 131 0.16 9.15 19.13
N ARG A 132 0.47 7.87 19.37
CA ARG A 132 0.07 7.15 20.59
C ARG A 132 0.75 7.68 21.84
N ALA A 133 2.03 8.04 21.78
CA ALA A 133 2.75 8.64 22.89
C ALA A 133 2.22 10.04 23.24
N SER A 134 1.74 10.78 22.24
CA SER A 134 1.16 12.12 22.40
C SER A 134 -0.32 12.11 22.81
N ALA A 135 -1.00 10.96 22.71
CA ALA A 135 -2.40 10.83 23.04
C ALA A 135 -2.60 10.93 24.57
N VAL A 136 -2.99 12.11 25.03
CA VAL A 136 -3.45 12.31 26.41
C VAL A 136 -4.68 11.45 26.64
N LYS A 137 -4.62 10.58 27.67
CA LYS A 137 -5.74 9.73 28.08
C LYS A 137 -6.90 10.64 28.48
N PRO A 138 -8.05 10.63 27.79
CA PRO A 138 -9.15 11.50 28.18
C PRO A 138 -9.59 11.12 29.59
N GLU A 139 -9.53 12.07 30.52
CA GLU A 139 -10.13 11.88 31.84
C GLU A 139 -11.61 11.50 31.69
N PRO A 140 -12.12 10.59 32.53
CA PRO A 140 -13.54 10.29 32.55
C PRO A 140 -14.29 11.56 32.97
N ARG A 141 -14.88 12.26 31.99
CA ARG A 141 -15.77 13.39 32.25
C ARG A 141 -16.90 12.91 33.15
N SER A 142 -16.87 13.32 34.41
CA SER A 142 -17.73 12.83 35.48
C SER A 142 -19.20 13.23 35.38
N ASN A 143 -19.69 13.70 34.22
CA ASN A 143 -21.07 14.18 34.09
C ASN A 143 -21.69 14.13 32.67
N GLU A 144 -21.29 13.19 31.81
CA GLU A 144 -21.95 13.03 30.50
C GLU A 144 -22.78 11.74 30.46
N ARG A 145 -24.12 11.91 30.43
CA ARG A 145 -25.12 10.85 30.30
C ARG A 145 -24.67 9.83 29.24
N VAL A 146 -24.68 8.55 29.64
CA VAL A 146 -24.29 7.39 28.83
C VAL A 146 -25.02 7.39 27.48
N ARG A 147 -24.43 8.05 26.48
CA ARG A 147 -24.64 7.70 25.08
C ARG A 147 -23.75 6.50 24.79
N ALA A 148 -24.34 5.49 24.16
CA ALA A 148 -23.66 4.27 23.72
C ALA A 148 -22.26 4.59 23.16
N PRO A 149 -21.26 3.72 23.40
CA PRO A 149 -19.89 3.99 22.98
C PRO A 149 -19.88 4.21 21.47
N ARG A 150 -19.78 5.47 21.05
CA ARG A 150 -19.31 5.79 19.71
C ARG A 150 -17.94 5.14 19.65
N LYS A 151 -17.76 4.20 18.72
CA LYS A 151 -16.45 3.62 18.41
C LYS A 151 -15.43 4.76 18.46
N PRO A 152 -14.32 4.63 19.20
CA PRO A 152 -13.32 5.68 19.25
C PRO A 152 -12.95 5.96 17.80
N VAL A 153 -13.30 7.16 17.33
CA VAL A 153 -12.72 7.68 16.10
C VAL A 153 -11.24 7.73 16.43
N PRO A 154 -10.35 6.99 15.74
CA PRO A 154 -8.93 7.09 16.02
C PRO A 154 -8.54 8.54 15.78
N HIS A 155 -8.31 9.29 16.86
CA HIS A 155 -7.61 10.56 16.78
C HIS A 155 -6.16 10.21 16.52
N GLY A 156 -5.80 10.10 15.23
CA GLY A 156 -4.46 9.74 14.83
C GLY A 156 -4.50 9.06 13.48
N LEU A 157 -3.96 9.76 12.48
CA LEU A 157 -3.61 9.29 11.14
C LEU A 157 -4.76 8.66 10.32
N ASP A 158 -4.91 9.07 9.06
CA ASP A 158 -5.90 8.42 8.16
C ASP A 158 -5.35 7.08 7.66
N GLU A 159 -5.44 6.04 8.52
CA GLU A 159 -5.03 4.66 8.20
C GLU A 159 -5.69 4.17 6.90
N ARG A 160 -6.94 4.55 6.66
CA ARG A 160 -7.65 4.15 5.44
C ARG A 160 -7.08 4.81 4.20
N ALA A 161 -6.61 6.05 4.28
CA ALA A 161 -5.93 6.69 3.15
C ALA A 161 -4.60 6.02 2.85
N TYR A 162 -3.83 5.67 3.89
CA TYR A 162 -2.60 4.91 3.74
C TYR A 162 -2.86 3.54 3.07
N ASP A 163 -3.82 2.77 3.57
CA ASP A 163 -4.16 1.44 3.03
C ASP A 163 -4.59 1.52 1.56
N ARG A 164 -5.49 2.46 1.22
CA ARG A 164 -5.90 2.69 -0.18
C ARG A 164 -4.73 3.07 -1.08
N ALA A 165 -3.81 3.90 -0.59
CA ALA A 165 -2.65 4.30 -1.37
C ALA A 165 -1.69 3.12 -1.59
N LEU A 166 -1.50 2.27 -0.56
CA LEU A 166 -0.71 1.05 -0.65
C LEU A 166 -1.32 0.04 -1.64
N GLU A 167 -2.63 -0.19 -1.57
CA GLU A 167 -3.36 -1.04 -2.50
C GLU A 167 -3.20 -0.57 -3.96
N ARG A 168 -3.21 0.75 -4.20
CA ARG A 168 -2.97 1.32 -5.53
C ARG A 168 -1.57 1.02 -6.05
N VAL A 169 -0.54 1.09 -5.20
CA VAL A 169 0.83 0.72 -5.59
C VAL A 169 0.90 -0.77 -5.94
N GLN A 170 0.30 -1.63 -5.11
CA GLN A 170 0.28 -3.07 -5.35
C GLN A 170 -0.44 -3.41 -6.66
N ALA A 171 -1.59 -2.79 -6.91
CA ALA A 171 -2.34 -2.95 -8.16
C ALA A 171 -1.58 -2.42 -9.38
N ALA A 172 -0.82 -1.32 -9.26
CA ALA A 172 0.04 -0.83 -10.33
C ALA A 172 1.16 -1.83 -10.65
N ARG A 173 1.83 -2.39 -9.63
CA ARG A 173 2.86 -3.43 -9.81
C ARG A 173 2.29 -4.69 -10.44
N ALA A 174 1.14 -5.16 -9.97
CA ALA A 174 0.49 -6.35 -10.51
C ALA A 174 0.14 -6.18 -12.00
N ARG A 175 -0.44 -5.04 -12.38
CA ARG A 175 -0.72 -4.72 -13.79
C ARG A 175 0.56 -4.70 -14.63
N GLN A 176 1.62 -4.09 -14.12
CA GLN A 176 2.90 -4.05 -14.84
C GLN A 176 3.52 -5.45 -15.02
N GLN A 177 3.48 -6.28 -13.98
CA GLN A 177 3.95 -7.67 -14.05
C GLN A 177 3.14 -8.48 -15.05
N GLN A 178 1.81 -8.32 -15.06
CA GLN A 178 0.95 -8.92 -16.09
C GLN A 178 1.36 -8.46 -17.49
N HIS A 179 1.50 -7.16 -17.74
CA HIS A 179 1.94 -6.65 -19.05
C HIS A 179 3.34 -7.13 -19.45
N ALA A 180 4.26 -7.30 -18.49
CA ALA A 180 5.57 -7.86 -18.76
C ALA A 180 5.48 -9.34 -19.17
N ALA A 181 4.73 -10.15 -18.41
CA ALA A 181 4.49 -11.56 -18.72
C ALA A 181 3.80 -11.73 -20.08
N GLN A 182 2.79 -10.91 -20.38
CA GLN A 182 2.10 -10.93 -21.67
C GLN A 182 3.04 -10.64 -22.85
N ARG A 183 3.89 -9.61 -22.72
CA ARG A 183 4.91 -9.30 -23.73
C ARG A 183 5.90 -10.45 -23.92
N GLU A 184 6.32 -11.08 -22.83
CA GLU A 184 7.20 -12.25 -22.90
C GLU A 184 6.55 -13.42 -23.67
N LEU A 185 5.30 -13.77 -23.36
CA LEU A 185 4.60 -14.85 -24.06
C LEU A 185 4.45 -14.55 -25.57
N GLN A 186 4.14 -13.30 -25.92
CA GLN A 186 4.08 -12.87 -27.33
C GLN A 186 5.44 -12.94 -28.01
N GLN A 187 6.51 -12.53 -27.32
CA GLN A 187 7.88 -12.63 -27.82
C GLN A 187 8.29 -14.09 -28.06
N LEU A 188 7.98 -15.01 -27.13
CA LEU A 188 8.26 -16.43 -27.29
C LEU A 188 7.54 -17.03 -28.49
N LEU A 189 6.27 -16.65 -28.72
CA LEU A 189 5.54 -17.09 -29.90
C LEU A 189 6.16 -16.56 -31.19
N ALA A 190 6.53 -15.29 -31.23
CA ALA A 190 7.19 -14.69 -32.40
C ALA A 190 8.56 -15.34 -32.68
N VAL A 191 9.33 -15.65 -31.64
CA VAL A 191 10.60 -16.37 -31.75
C VAL A 191 10.38 -17.76 -32.33
N ARG A 192 9.34 -18.46 -31.89
CA ARG A 192 8.97 -19.76 -32.46
C ARG A 192 8.67 -19.66 -33.96
N ASP A 193 7.86 -18.69 -34.37
CA ASP A 193 7.56 -18.47 -35.79
C ASP A 193 8.84 -18.22 -36.62
N LEU A 194 9.81 -17.49 -36.07
CA LEU A 194 11.11 -17.28 -36.71
C LEU A 194 11.93 -18.57 -36.82
N CYS A 195 11.94 -19.41 -35.77
CA CYS A 195 12.57 -20.73 -35.80
C CYS A 195 11.90 -21.66 -36.81
N ASP A 196 10.57 -21.70 -36.84
CA ASP A 196 9.78 -22.51 -37.78
C ASP A 196 10.07 -22.09 -39.23
N ARG A 197 10.14 -20.78 -39.51
CA ARG A 197 10.54 -20.25 -40.83
C ARG A 197 11.97 -20.62 -41.19
N ARG A 198 12.93 -20.48 -40.26
CA ARG A 198 14.34 -20.82 -40.52
C ARG A 198 14.49 -22.31 -40.85
N ASP A 199 13.80 -23.18 -40.13
CA ASP A 199 13.91 -24.63 -40.31
C ASP A 199 13.25 -25.13 -41.60
N ALA A 200 12.25 -24.40 -42.12
CA ALA A 200 11.64 -24.68 -43.42
C ALA A 200 12.55 -24.30 -44.61
N MET A 201 13.63 -23.55 -44.37
CA MET A 201 14.54 -23.06 -45.40
C MET A 201 15.78 -23.93 -45.54
N ALA A 202 16.35 -23.96 -46.75
CA ALA A 202 17.67 -24.57 -46.95
C ALA A 202 18.74 -23.75 -46.22
N ALA A 203 19.63 -24.46 -45.50
CA ALA A 203 20.62 -23.86 -44.60
C ALA A 203 21.57 -22.87 -45.29
N ASP A 204 21.83 -23.05 -46.60
CA ASP A 204 22.77 -22.23 -47.37
C ASP A 204 22.15 -20.97 -47.99
N THR A 205 20.92 -20.62 -47.62
CA THR A 205 20.27 -19.41 -48.13
C THR A 205 20.69 -18.16 -47.32
N PRO A 206 20.92 -17.01 -47.97
CA PRO A 206 21.26 -15.77 -47.28
C PRO A 206 20.15 -15.33 -46.31
N GLU A 207 18.90 -15.67 -46.62
CA GLU A 207 17.74 -15.42 -45.77
C GLU A 207 17.76 -16.27 -44.48
N ALA A 208 18.19 -17.54 -44.54
CA ALA A 208 18.38 -18.37 -43.34
C ALA A 208 19.49 -17.81 -42.43
N ALA A 209 20.59 -17.31 -43.02
CA ALA A 209 21.65 -16.64 -42.28
C ALA A 209 21.17 -15.34 -41.61
N GLN A 210 20.33 -14.56 -42.31
CA GLN A 210 19.72 -13.35 -41.74
C GLN A 210 18.80 -13.68 -40.56
N LEU A 211 17.94 -14.70 -40.68
CA LEU A 211 17.06 -15.12 -39.58
C LEU A 211 17.83 -15.63 -38.36
N ALA A 212 18.95 -16.35 -38.57
CA ALA A 212 19.82 -16.77 -37.48
C ALA A 212 20.45 -15.56 -36.77
N HIS A 213 20.92 -14.56 -37.53
CA HIS A 213 21.44 -13.32 -36.96
C HIS A 213 20.38 -12.53 -36.18
N ASP A 214 19.16 -12.44 -36.70
CA ASP A 214 18.04 -11.76 -36.05
C ASP A 214 17.68 -12.46 -34.72
N LEU A 215 17.64 -13.79 -34.70
CA LEU A 215 17.41 -14.58 -33.47
C LEU A 215 18.49 -14.35 -32.40
N ASP A 216 19.77 -14.30 -32.80
CA ASP A 216 20.89 -14.10 -31.86
C ASP A 216 20.83 -12.72 -31.17
N ARG A 217 20.31 -11.71 -31.87
CA ARG A 217 20.16 -10.33 -31.38
C ARG A 217 18.98 -10.13 -30.45
N LEU A 218 18.04 -11.07 -30.37
CA LEU A 218 16.91 -10.97 -29.46
C LEU A 218 17.39 -11.15 -28.01
N ASP A 219 16.90 -10.27 -27.13
CA ASP A 219 17.09 -10.42 -25.70
C ASP A 219 16.11 -11.48 -25.19
N LEU A 220 16.61 -12.70 -25.07
CA LEU A 220 15.87 -13.90 -24.68
C LEU A 220 16.43 -14.44 -23.38
N ALA A 221 15.53 -14.88 -22.51
CA ALA A 221 15.88 -15.60 -21.30
C ALA A 221 16.71 -16.87 -21.62
N ALA A 222 17.55 -17.28 -20.68
CA ALA A 222 18.50 -18.37 -20.87
C ALA A 222 17.82 -19.71 -21.18
N ASP A 223 16.64 -19.95 -20.61
CA ASP A 223 15.81 -21.13 -20.86
C ASP A 223 15.19 -21.15 -22.27
N ALA A 224 14.75 -20.00 -22.78
CA ALA A 224 14.31 -19.86 -24.16
C ALA A 224 15.46 -20.14 -25.15
N ARG A 225 16.66 -19.63 -24.88
CA ARG A 225 17.87 -19.95 -25.67
C ARG A 225 18.20 -21.44 -25.62
N ALA A 226 18.09 -22.07 -24.45
CA ALA A 226 18.31 -23.49 -24.29
C ALA A 226 17.29 -24.34 -25.09
N ALA A 227 16.01 -23.94 -25.09
CA ALA A 227 14.97 -24.60 -25.88
C ALA A 227 15.25 -24.52 -27.39
N ILE A 228 15.68 -23.36 -27.91
CA ILE A 228 16.07 -23.20 -29.32
C ILE A 228 17.28 -24.10 -29.64
N ALA A 229 18.26 -24.18 -28.75
CA ALA A 229 19.43 -25.03 -28.94
C ALA A 229 19.08 -26.53 -28.95
N SER A 230 18.16 -26.98 -28.07
CA SER A 230 17.72 -28.37 -28.04
C SER A 230 16.93 -28.78 -29.29
N ARG A 231 16.30 -27.82 -29.98
CA ARG A 231 15.52 -28.07 -31.19
C ARG A 231 16.31 -28.75 -32.30
N ALA A 232 17.58 -28.38 -32.48
CA ALA A 232 18.47 -29.01 -33.45
C ALA A 232 18.78 -30.49 -33.12
N GLN A 233 18.66 -30.89 -31.85
CA GLN A 233 18.89 -32.25 -31.38
C GLN A 233 17.63 -33.12 -31.53
N THR A 234 16.44 -32.51 -31.48
CA THR A 234 15.13 -33.18 -31.64
C THR A 234 14.80 -33.53 -33.10
N SER A 235 15.62 -33.10 -34.07
CA SER A 235 15.47 -33.41 -35.52
C SER A 235 15.49 -34.90 -35.89
N ASN A 236 15.80 -35.81 -34.95
CA ASN A 236 15.78 -37.25 -35.15
C ASN A 236 14.40 -37.91 -34.89
N SER A 237 13.41 -37.15 -34.41
CA SER A 237 12.05 -37.67 -34.19
C SER A 237 11.25 -37.76 -35.50
N SER A 238 10.32 -38.71 -35.58
CA SER A 238 9.47 -38.83 -36.77
C SER A 238 8.49 -37.65 -36.85
N ALA A 239 8.12 -37.24 -38.07
CA ALA A 239 7.15 -36.16 -38.27
C ALA A 239 5.82 -36.41 -37.55
N SER A 240 5.37 -37.67 -37.50
CA SER A 240 4.16 -38.06 -36.77
C SER A 240 4.28 -37.87 -35.26
N ASP A 241 5.47 -38.11 -34.68
CA ASP A 241 5.69 -37.90 -33.24
C ASP A 241 5.74 -36.41 -32.90
N ILE A 242 6.37 -35.60 -33.77
CA ILE A 242 6.43 -34.14 -33.64
C ILE A 242 5.02 -33.54 -33.70
N ASP A 243 4.20 -33.95 -34.68
CA ASP A 243 2.82 -33.50 -34.81
C ASP A 243 1.99 -33.87 -33.57
N ALA A 244 2.11 -35.09 -33.07
CA ALA A 244 1.40 -35.54 -31.86
C ALA A 244 1.82 -34.75 -30.60
N GLN A 245 3.12 -34.49 -30.44
CA GLN A 245 3.65 -33.69 -29.33
C GLN A 245 3.21 -32.23 -29.42
N ALA A 246 3.26 -31.63 -30.60
CA ALA A 246 2.85 -30.25 -30.82
C ALA A 246 1.34 -30.08 -30.53
N GLN A 247 0.49 -31.00 -31.00
CA GLN A 247 -0.93 -31.02 -30.67
C GLN A 247 -1.17 -31.16 -29.16
N LYS A 248 -0.44 -32.07 -28.49
CA LYS A 248 -0.54 -32.25 -27.04
C LYS A 248 -0.26 -30.96 -26.28
N LEU A 249 0.81 -30.25 -26.62
CA LEU A 249 1.18 -28.99 -25.96
C LEU A 249 0.10 -27.91 -26.12
N VAL A 250 -0.47 -27.77 -27.32
CA VAL A 250 -1.53 -26.78 -27.58
C VAL A 250 -2.80 -27.12 -26.80
N VAL A 251 -3.20 -28.39 -26.77
CA VAL A 251 -4.39 -28.83 -26.02
C VAL A 251 -4.20 -28.66 -24.51
N LEU A 252 -3.00 -28.92 -23.99
CA LEU A 252 -2.68 -28.65 -22.58
C LEU A 252 -2.78 -27.16 -22.25
N ALA A 253 -2.38 -26.30 -23.18
CA ALA A 253 -2.46 -24.85 -23.04
C ALA A 253 -3.92 -24.36 -23.09
N GLU A 254 -4.73 -24.87 -24.03
CA GLU A 254 -6.18 -24.61 -24.10
C GLU A 254 -6.91 -25.05 -22.82
N LEU A 255 -6.53 -26.21 -22.26
CA LEU A 255 -7.07 -26.68 -20.99
C LEU A 255 -6.71 -25.75 -19.82
N ALA A 256 -5.49 -25.21 -19.81
CA ALA A 256 -5.01 -24.33 -18.74
C ALA A 256 -5.74 -22.97 -18.74
N VAL A 257 -6.14 -22.45 -19.91
CA VAL A 257 -6.93 -21.21 -20.02
C VAL A 257 -8.45 -21.44 -20.12
N GLY A 258 -8.91 -22.70 -20.08
CA GLY A 258 -10.34 -23.02 -20.18
C GLY A 258 -10.96 -22.85 -21.58
N LEU A 259 -10.17 -22.73 -22.64
CA LEU A 259 -10.64 -22.65 -24.03
C LEU A 259 -11.11 -24.01 -24.54
N GLU A 260 -12.18 -24.04 -25.35
CA GLU A 260 -12.60 -25.25 -26.05
C GLU A 260 -11.63 -25.60 -27.21
N SER A 261 -11.23 -26.87 -27.27
CA SER A 261 -10.42 -27.40 -28.37
C SER A 261 -11.29 -27.65 -29.60
N PRO A 262 -10.76 -27.51 -30.82
CA PRO A 262 -11.48 -27.78 -32.07
C PRO A 262 -11.91 -29.25 -32.19
N GLU A 263 -12.84 -29.55 -33.11
CA GLU A 263 -13.52 -30.85 -33.17
C GLU A 263 -12.56 -32.04 -33.28
N HIS A 264 -11.52 -31.92 -34.11
CA HIS A 264 -10.49 -32.94 -34.29
C HIS A 264 -9.63 -33.18 -33.04
N ALA A 265 -9.53 -32.20 -32.13
CA ALA A 265 -8.72 -32.28 -30.92
C ALA A 265 -9.53 -32.63 -29.65
N ARG A 266 -10.88 -32.73 -29.72
CA ARG A 266 -11.74 -33.02 -28.56
C ARG A 266 -11.42 -34.36 -27.88
N GLY A 267 -11.06 -35.38 -28.67
CA GLY A 267 -10.67 -36.69 -28.15
C GLY A 267 -9.41 -36.61 -27.29
N LEU A 268 -8.35 -35.98 -27.84
CA LEU A 268 -7.09 -35.74 -27.15
C LEU A 268 -7.28 -34.90 -25.89
N ARG A 269 -8.12 -33.86 -25.96
CA ARG A 269 -8.48 -33.03 -24.79
C ARG A 269 -9.04 -33.85 -23.65
N ARG A 270 -10.03 -34.72 -23.94
CA ARG A 270 -10.65 -35.57 -22.91
C ARG A 270 -9.63 -36.49 -22.25
N GLN A 271 -8.74 -37.10 -23.04
CA GLN A 271 -7.67 -37.96 -22.52
C GLN A 271 -6.75 -37.18 -21.58
N LEU A 272 -6.23 -36.03 -22.01
CA LEU A 272 -5.32 -35.20 -21.22
C LEU A 272 -5.98 -34.65 -19.94
N GLN A 273 -7.28 -34.37 -20.00
CA GLN A 273 -8.04 -33.95 -18.82
C GLN A 273 -8.13 -35.08 -17.78
N ILE A 274 -8.35 -36.33 -18.21
CA ILE A 274 -8.35 -37.50 -17.32
C ILE A 274 -6.95 -37.71 -16.72
N GLU A 275 -5.90 -37.65 -17.55
CA GLU A 275 -4.51 -37.76 -17.10
C GLU A 275 -4.18 -36.70 -16.06
N ARG A 276 -4.55 -35.43 -16.29
CA ARG A 276 -4.36 -34.35 -15.32
C ARG A 276 -5.12 -34.56 -14.02
N LEU A 277 -6.38 -35.00 -14.07
CA LEU A 277 -7.15 -35.29 -12.86
C LEU A 277 -6.48 -36.38 -12.02
N SER A 278 -5.93 -37.42 -12.66
CA SER A 278 -5.19 -38.47 -11.98
C SER A 278 -3.88 -37.96 -11.35
N ALA A 279 -3.15 -37.07 -12.03
CA ALA A 279 -1.93 -36.46 -11.53
C ALA A 279 -2.20 -35.43 -10.41
N HIS A 280 -3.30 -34.70 -10.46
CA HIS A 280 -3.66 -33.70 -9.46
C HIS A 280 -4.08 -34.34 -8.12
N LEU A 281 -4.73 -35.51 -8.17
CA LEU A 281 -4.99 -36.34 -6.98
C LEU A 281 -3.70 -36.84 -6.31
N SER A 282 -2.56 -36.80 -7.01
CA SER A 282 -1.22 -37.11 -6.47
C SER A 282 -0.43 -35.90 -5.98
N GLY A 283 -1.03 -34.69 -6.00
CA GLY A 283 -0.49 -33.49 -5.34
C GLY A 283 0.30 -32.52 -6.22
N SER A 284 0.27 -32.64 -7.54
CA SER A 284 0.94 -31.69 -8.45
C SER A 284 0.00 -30.56 -8.89
N GLY A 285 0.17 -29.37 -8.30
CA GLY A 285 -0.57 -28.16 -8.66
C GLY A 285 0.02 -27.47 -9.88
N ALA A 286 -0.78 -27.25 -10.93
CA ALA A 286 -0.42 -26.40 -12.07
C ALA A 286 -0.59 -24.93 -11.69
N GLY A 287 0.49 -24.14 -11.78
CA GLY A 287 0.53 -22.72 -11.47
C GLY A 287 0.51 -21.82 -12.72
N ALA A 288 0.47 -20.50 -12.51
CA ALA A 288 0.43 -19.47 -13.55
C ALA A 288 1.60 -19.53 -14.57
N ASP A 289 2.68 -20.24 -14.26
CA ASP A 289 3.82 -20.48 -15.17
C ASP A 289 3.57 -21.57 -16.21
N GLU A 290 2.42 -22.25 -16.18
CA GLU A 290 2.16 -23.39 -17.03
C GLU A 290 2.17 -23.03 -18.53
N ILE A 291 1.57 -21.91 -18.94
CA ILE A 291 1.55 -21.50 -20.36
C ILE A 291 2.95 -21.16 -20.87
N ARG A 292 3.75 -20.42 -20.08
CA ARG A 292 5.14 -20.11 -20.42
C ARG A 292 5.94 -21.40 -20.59
N SER A 293 5.78 -22.35 -19.67
CA SER A 293 6.46 -23.64 -19.74
C SER A 293 6.07 -24.42 -21.01
N LEU A 294 4.77 -24.50 -21.36
CA LEU A 294 4.32 -25.22 -22.54
C LEU A 294 4.81 -24.56 -23.83
N LEU A 295 4.90 -23.23 -23.87
CA LEU A 295 5.50 -22.49 -24.98
C LEU A 295 6.99 -22.80 -25.13
N LEU A 296 7.76 -22.83 -24.04
CA LEU A 296 9.18 -23.23 -24.08
C LEU A 296 9.36 -24.66 -24.58
N HIS A 297 8.52 -25.60 -24.15
CA HIS A 297 8.53 -26.96 -24.68
C HIS A 297 8.18 -26.98 -26.16
N SER A 298 7.23 -26.14 -26.61
CA SER A 298 6.88 -26.03 -28.03
C SER A 298 8.01 -25.43 -28.87
N LEU A 299 8.80 -24.52 -28.30
CA LEU A 299 9.95 -23.90 -28.95
C LEU A 299 11.08 -24.90 -29.17
N ALA A 300 11.19 -25.93 -28.32
CA ALA A 300 12.14 -27.02 -28.47
C ALA A 300 11.76 -28.08 -29.53
N LEU A 301 10.53 -28.04 -30.05
CA LEU A 301 10.09 -28.96 -31.11
C LEU A 301 10.36 -28.38 -32.50
N PRO A 302 10.71 -29.19 -33.51
CA PRO A 302 10.73 -28.78 -34.92
C PRO A 302 9.34 -28.36 -35.42
N PRO A 303 9.23 -27.73 -36.61
CA PRO A 303 7.93 -27.35 -37.13
C PRO A 303 7.12 -28.61 -37.47
N ALA A 304 5.82 -28.56 -37.16
CA ALA A 304 4.86 -29.58 -37.57
C ALA A 304 4.66 -29.57 -39.09
N THR A 305 3.94 -30.56 -39.62
CA THR A 305 3.50 -30.55 -41.02
C THR A 305 2.77 -29.25 -41.36
N THR A 306 2.93 -28.74 -42.59
CA THR A 306 2.47 -27.39 -42.98
C THR A 306 0.98 -27.15 -42.67
N ASP A 307 0.12 -28.12 -42.99
CA ASP A 307 -1.33 -28.04 -42.73
C ASP A 307 -1.66 -27.96 -41.23
N LEU A 308 -0.85 -28.60 -40.39
CA LEU A 308 -1.02 -28.60 -38.94
C LEU A 308 -0.40 -27.37 -38.29
N HIS A 309 0.71 -26.88 -38.83
CA HIS A 309 1.48 -25.76 -38.30
C HIS A 309 0.61 -24.49 -38.19
N ASP A 310 -0.13 -24.15 -39.25
CA ASP A 310 -1.00 -22.97 -39.26
C ASP A 310 -2.17 -23.08 -38.25
N ASP A 311 -2.79 -24.27 -38.13
CA ASP A 311 -3.83 -24.54 -37.10
C ASP A 311 -3.26 -24.35 -35.69
N LEU A 312 -2.12 -24.98 -35.39
CA LEU A 312 -1.49 -24.90 -34.08
C LEU A 312 -1.07 -23.47 -33.74
N ARG A 313 -0.55 -22.72 -34.72
CA ARG A 313 -0.15 -21.32 -34.56
C ARG A 313 -1.34 -20.44 -34.21
N ALA A 314 -2.45 -20.54 -34.94
CA ALA A 314 -3.67 -19.79 -34.66
C ALA A 314 -4.24 -20.12 -33.27
N ARG A 315 -4.17 -21.39 -32.86
CA ARG A 315 -4.62 -21.82 -31.53
C ARG A 315 -3.74 -21.27 -30.40
N TRP A 316 -2.41 -21.25 -30.58
CA TRP A 316 -1.50 -20.61 -29.63
C TRP A 316 -1.75 -19.12 -29.45
N GLN A 317 -2.02 -18.40 -30.56
CA GLN A 317 -2.40 -16.98 -30.49
C GLN A 317 -3.64 -16.77 -29.62
N ARG A 318 -4.69 -17.57 -29.85
CA ARG A 318 -5.93 -17.52 -29.07
C ARG A 318 -5.73 -17.86 -27.59
N VAL A 319 -4.86 -18.83 -27.29
CA VAL A 319 -4.49 -19.17 -25.90
C VAL A 319 -3.83 -17.99 -25.21
N ILE A 320 -2.85 -17.35 -25.87
CA ILE A 320 -2.15 -16.18 -25.29
C ILE A 320 -3.14 -15.04 -25.07
N GLU A 321 -3.98 -14.71 -26.06
CA GLU A 321 -5.04 -13.69 -25.92
C GLU A 321 -5.98 -13.99 -24.76
N THR A 322 -6.39 -15.25 -24.58
CA THR A 322 -7.31 -15.62 -23.50
C THR A 322 -6.65 -15.62 -22.13
N HIS A 323 -5.39 -16.03 -22.03
CA HIS A 323 -4.60 -15.94 -20.80
C HIS A 323 -4.41 -14.48 -20.32
N THR A 324 -4.55 -13.52 -21.25
CA THR A 324 -4.38 -12.10 -20.96
C THR A 324 -5.62 -11.41 -20.38
N HIS A 325 -6.80 -12.03 -20.46
CA HIS A 325 -8.10 -11.48 -20.07
C HIS A 325 -8.65 -12.10 -18.78
#